data_AF-A0A849QXE4-F1
#
_entry.id   AF-A0A849QXE4-F1
#
_cell.length_a   1.000
_cell.length_b   1.000
_cell.length_c   1.000
_cell.angle_alpha   90.00
_cell.angle_beta   90.00
_cell.angle_gamma   90.00
#
_symmetry.space_group_name_H-M   'P 1'
#
loop_
_entity.id
_entity.type
_entity.pdbx_description
1 polymer ?
#
loop_
_entity_poly.entity_id
_entity_poly.type
_entity_poly.pdbx_seq_one_letter_code
_entity_poly.pdbx_strand_id
1 'polypeptide(L)'
;MNSKYGFAFTLCLLLLLTGVGVASAQEEVVSGVTDSGWIAIAAGIAMAGSALAAGIAISATGVAAAGATAEKPESFGRVLIFVALAEAIAIYGLLIAFMLWTKI
;
A
#
# COMPACT_ATOMS: atom_id res chain seq x y z
N MET A 1 19.44 15.53 -0.76
CA MET A 1 18.76 14.29 -0.32
C MET A 1 19.67 13.13 -0.69
N ASN A 2 20.25 12.44 0.31
CA ASN A 2 21.45 11.62 0.12
C ASN A 2 21.15 10.41 -0.78
N SER A 3 21.78 10.38 -1.96
CA SER A 3 21.64 9.38 -3.03
C SER A 3 21.78 7.91 -2.55
N LYS A 4 22.36 7.70 -1.37
CA LYS A 4 22.51 6.39 -0.70
C LYS A 4 21.17 5.77 -0.27
N TYR A 5 20.20 6.56 0.21
CA TYR A 5 18.89 6.04 0.64
C TYR A 5 17.96 5.77 -0.56
N GLY A 6 18.12 6.53 -1.66
CA GLY A 6 17.39 6.29 -2.90
C GLY A 6 17.74 4.95 -3.54
N PHE A 7 19.03 4.57 -3.52
CA PHE A 7 19.48 3.27 -4.01
C PHE A 7 18.97 2.12 -3.13
N ALA A 8 19.00 2.26 -1.81
CA ALA A 8 18.47 1.24 -0.89
C ALA A 8 16.94 1.04 -1.03
N PHE A 9 16.19 2.14 -1.20
CA PHE A 9 14.74 2.09 -1.42
C PHE A 9 14.39 1.45 -2.78
N THR A 10 15.14 1.79 -3.83
CA THR A 10 14.98 1.21 -5.17
C THR A 10 15.38 -0.26 -5.19
N LEU A 11 16.44 -0.66 -4.47
CA LEU A 11 16.88 -2.05 -4.35
C LEU A 11 15.89 -2.90 -3.55
N CYS A 12 15.29 -2.33 -2.50
CA CYS A 12 14.24 -2.99 -1.73
C CYS A 12 12.96 -3.19 -2.56
N LEU A 13 12.58 -2.17 -3.36
CA LEU A 13 11.47 -2.26 -4.30
C LEU A 13 11.73 -3.27 -5.43
N LEU A 14 12.97 -3.34 -5.93
CA LEU A 14 13.40 -4.32 -6.93
C LEU A 14 13.40 -5.74 -6.36
N LEU A 15 13.91 -5.94 -5.14
CA LEU A 15 13.90 -7.23 -4.44
C LEU A 15 12.49 -7.73 -4.16
N LEU A 16 11.56 -6.83 -3.81
CA LEU A 16 10.14 -7.16 -3.67
C LEU A 16 9.51 -7.53 -5.02
N LEU A 17 9.89 -6.89 -6.14
CA LEU A 17 9.44 -7.27 -7.48
C LEU A 17 10.03 -8.62 -7.95
N THR A 18 11.29 -8.90 -7.64
CA THR A 18 11.96 -10.16 -8.03
C THR A 18 11.65 -11.34 -7.10
N GLY A 19 11.26 -11.08 -5.85
CA GLY A 19 10.80 -12.11 -4.90
C GLY A 19 9.45 -12.72 -5.27
N VAL A 20 8.68 -12.06 -6.15
CA VAL A 20 7.46 -12.58 -6.79
C VAL A 20 7.80 -13.42 -8.05
N GLY A 21 9.09 -13.56 -8.40
CA GLY A 21 9.56 -14.29 -9.58
C GLY A 21 9.59 -15.82 -9.48
N VAL A 22 9.02 -16.45 -8.43
CA VAL A 22 8.99 -17.93 -8.30
C VAL A 22 7.57 -18.51 -8.14
N ALA A 23 6.51 -17.73 -8.28
CA ALA A 23 5.14 -18.26 -8.28
C ALA A 23 4.36 -17.79 -9.51
N SER A 24 4.66 -18.46 -10.63
CA SER A 24 3.86 -18.55 -11.87
C SER A 24 3.44 -17.26 -12.57
N ALA A 25 4.06 -17.02 -13.74
CA ALA A 25 3.36 -16.43 -14.87
C ALA A 25 2.23 -17.37 -15.31
N GLN A 26 0.99 -16.88 -15.39
CA GLN A 26 0.11 -17.08 -16.54
C GLN A 26 -1.11 -16.16 -16.40
N GLU A 27 -1.24 -15.25 -17.37
CA GLU A 27 -2.49 -14.58 -17.71
C GLU A 27 -3.49 -15.65 -18.15
N GLU A 28 -4.58 -15.82 -17.41
CA GLU A 28 -5.73 -16.59 -17.92
C GLU A 28 -7.04 -16.10 -17.31
N VAL A 29 -7.96 -15.70 -18.18
CA VAL A 29 -9.39 -15.67 -17.90
C VAL A 29 -9.81 -17.12 -17.65
N VAL A 30 -9.77 -17.60 -16.40
CA VAL A 30 -10.24 -18.95 -16.04
C VAL A 30 -11.26 -18.89 -14.92
N SER A 31 -12.49 -19.07 -15.36
CA SER A 31 -13.59 -19.69 -14.67
C SER A 31 -13.11 -20.85 -13.76
N GLY A 32 -12.86 -20.57 -12.48
CA GLY A 32 -12.64 -21.61 -11.47
C GLY A 32 -11.44 -21.38 -10.55
N VAL A 33 -11.51 -20.37 -9.67
CA VAL A 33 -10.79 -20.44 -8.38
C VAL A 33 -11.81 -20.94 -7.36
N THR A 34 -11.93 -22.26 -7.24
CA THR A 34 -12.90 -22.95 -6.38
C THR A 34 -12.37 -23.28 -4.98
N ASP A 35 -11.13 -22.93 -4.66
CA ASP A 35 -10.53 -23.18 -3.34
C ASP A 35 -10.54 -21.90 -2.48
N SER A 36 -11.53 -21.80 -1.59
CA SER A 36 -11.70 -20.74 -0.59
C SER A 36 -10.40 -20.35 0.15
N GLY A 37 -9.48 -21.30 0.33
CA GLY A 37 -8.18 -21.09 0.97
C GLY A 37 -7.27 -20.13 0.21
N TRP A 38 -7.20 -20.23 -1.13
CA TRP A 38 -6.37 -19.33 -1.95
C TRP A 38 -6.93 -17.91 -1.97
N ILE A 39 -8.26 -17.78 -1.99
CA ILE A 39 -8.93 -16.47 -1.95
C ILE A 39 -8.67 -15.78 -0.60
N ALA A 40 -8.69 -16.52 0.52
CA ALA A 40 -8.39 -15.97 1.84
C ALA A 40 -6.94 -15.47 1.95
N ILE A 41 -5.98 -16.23 1.41
CA ILE A 41 -4.56 -15.82 1.38
C ILE A 41 -4.38 -14.58 0.51
N ALA A 42 -4.99 -14.55 -0.68
CA ALA A 42 -4.92 -13.39 -1.58
C ALA A 42 -5.51 -12.13 -0.94
N ALA A 43 -6.63 -12.24 -0.22
CA ALA A 43 -7.24 -11.13 0.52
C ALA A 43 -6.30 -10.60 1.63
N GLY A 44 -5.66 -11.50 2.37
CA GLY A 44 -4.70 -11.13 3.41
C GLY A 44 -3.46 -10.42 2.86
N ILE A 45 -2.90 -10.89 1.74
CA ILE A 45 -1.74 -10.27 1.09
C ILE A 45 -2.09 -8.88 0.55
N ALA A 46 -3.26 -8.72 -0.08
CA ALA A 46 -3.72 -7.43 -0.58
C ALA A 46 -3.84 -6.38 0.54
N MET A 47 -4.38 -6.78 1.70
CA MET A 47 -4.45 -5.93 2.90
C MET A 47 -3.08 -5.55 3.46
N ALA A 48 -2.24 -6.54 3.66
CA ALA A 48 -0.95 -6.33 4.30
C ALA A 48 -0.06 -5.43 3.43
N GLY A 49 -0.04 -5.66 2.12
CA GLY A 49 0.72 -4.86 1.16
C GLY A 49 0.25 -3.40 1.12
N SER A 50 -1.06 -3.17 1.06
CA SER A 50 -1.60 -1.80 1.01
C SER A 50 -1.36 -1.03 2.31
N ALA A 51 -1.55 -1.66 3.47
CA ALA A 51 -1.35 -1.04 4.77
C ALA A 51 0.12 -0.66 5.00
N LEU A 52 1.07 -1.52 4.58
CA LEU A 52 2.50 -1.20 4.64
C LEU A 52 2.86 -0.02 3.73
N ALA A 53 2.34 0.00 2.50
CA ALA A 53 2.57 1.10 1.56
C ALA A 53 1.98 2.43 2.09
N ALA A 54 0.76 2.39 2.62
CA ALA A 54 0.10 3.55 3.21
C ALA A 54 0.88 4.07 4.43
N GLY A 55 1.35 3.19 5.32
CA GLY A 55 2.16 3.58 6.48
C GLY A 55 3.45 4.32 6.09
N ILE A 56 4.13 3.86 5.02
CA ILE A 56 5.32 4.55 4.49
C ILE A 56 4.94 5.93 3.95
N ALA A 57 3.87 6.04 3.17
CA ALA A 57 3.41 7.32 2.64
C ALA A 57 3.01 8.30 3.76
N ILE A 58 2.24 7.83 4.75
CA ILE A 58 1.79 8.60 5.90
C ILE A 58 2.95 9.07 6.75
N SER A 59 4.01 8.26 6.92
CA SER A 59 5.18 8.68 7.68
C SER A 59 5.81 9.96 7.10
N ALA A 60 5.88 10.07 5.78
CA ALA A 60 6.42 11.26 5.11
C ALA A 60 5.44 12.43 5.14
N THR A 61 4.16 12.20 4.80
CA THR A 61 3.15 13.27 4.77
C THR A 61 2.81 13.79 6.16
N GLY A 62 2.81 12.93 7.18
CA GLY A 62 2.52 13.25 8.57
C GLY A 62 3.60 14.13 9.20
N VAL A 63 4.89 13.84 8.94
CA VAL A 63 5.99 14.68 9.43
C VAL A 63 5.97 16.06 8.76
N ALA A 64 5.75 16.12 7.44
CA ALA A 64 5.57 17.38 6.73
C ALA A 64 4.35 18.15 7.25
N ALA A 65 3.27 17.44 7.56
CA ALA A 65 2.05 18.03 8.09
C ALA A 65 2.22 18.64 9.48
N ALA A 66 2.90 17.94 10.38
CA ALA A 66 3.23 18.43 11.70
C ALA A 66 4.11 19.69 11.63
N GLY A 67 5.13 19.70 10.76
CA GLY A 67 5.99 20.87 10.56
C GLY A 67 5.25 22.08 10.01
N ALA A 68 4.44 21.89 8.97
CA ALA A 68 3.65 22.97 8.38
C ALA A 68 2.63 23.57 9.38
N THR A 69 2.01 22.72 10.19
CA THR A 69 1.08 23.15 11.24
C THR A 69 1.79 23.90 12.36
N ALA A 70 3.02 23.52 12.70
CA ALA A 70 3.82 24.22 13.71
C ALA A 70 4.21 25.64 13.28
N GLU A 71 4.50 25.86 11.99
CA GLU A 71 4.78 27.20 11.46
C GLU A 71 3.51 28.03 11.23
N LYS A 72 2.45 27.41 10.72
CA LYS A 72 1.21 28.08 10.30
C LYS A 72 0.01 27.27 10.78
N PRO A 73 -0.49 27.49 12.01
CA PRO A 73 -1.59 26.69 12.57
C PRO A 73 -2.88 26.83 11.76
N GLU A 74 -3.06 27.93 11.02
CA GLU A 74 -4.21 28.16 10.14
C GLU A 74 -4.22 27.20 8.93
N SER A 75 -3.10 26.54 8.64
CA SER A 75 -2.98 25.59 7.53
C SER A 75 -3.37 24.15 7.89
N PHE A 76 -3.63 23.85 9.17
CA PHE A 76 -3.88 22.50 9.68
C PHE A 76 -4.91 21.70 8.85
N GLY A 77 -6.09 22.28 8.61
CA GLY A 77 -7.14 21.58 7.87
C GLY A 77 -6.76 21.26 6.42
N ARG A 78 -6.01 22.14 5.77
CA ARG A 78 -5.57 21.94 4.36
C ARG A 78 -4.49 20.86 4.27
N VAL A 79 -3.62 20.83 5.27
CA VAL A 79 -2.52 19.88 5.39
C VAL A 79 -3.03 18.47 5.71
N LEU A 80 -4.06 18.34 6.54
CA LEU A 80 -4.70 17.05 6.83
C LEU A 80 -5.29 16.35 5.59
N ILE A 81 -5.74 17.11 4.59
CA ILE A 81 -6.24 16.53 3.32
C ILE A 81 -5.15 15.70 2.65
N PHE A 82 -3.90 16.17 2.63
CA PHE A 82 -2.80 15.42 2.01
C PHE A 82 -2.46 14.14 2.77
N VAL A 83 -2.56 14.16 4.10
CA VAL A 83 -2.37 12.95 4.93
C VAL A 83 -3.51 11.95 4.66
N ALA A 84 -4.75 12.42 4.57
CA ALA A 84 -5.90 11.57 4.26
C ALA A 84 -5.83 10.96 2.85
N LEU A 85 -5.33 11.69 1.86
CA LEU A 85 -5.10 11.15 0.51
C LEU A 85 -4.03 10.05 0.50
N ALA A 86 -3.01 10.11 1.38
CA ALA A 86 -2.05 9.04 1.53
C ALA A 86 -2.69 7.76 2.09
N GLU A 87 -3.66 7.90 3.01
CA GLU A 87 -4.35 6.77 3.62
C GLU A 87 -5.34 6.06 2.68
N ALA A 88 -5.75 6.71 1.59
CA ALA A 88 -6.62 6.10 0.59
C ALA A 88 -6.02 4.79 0.02
N ILE A 89 -4.70 4.66 0.00
CA ILE A 89 -4.00 3.44 -0.42
C ILE A 89 -4.43 2.23 0.43
N ALA A 90 -4.49 2.38 1.76
CA ALA A 90 -4.93 1.33 2.66
C ALA A 90 -6.41 0.99 2.45
N ILE A 91 -7.26 2.01 2.27
CA ILE A 91 -8.70 1.85 2.04
C ILE A 91 -8.98 1.08 0.76
N TYR A 92 -8.23 1.33 -0.32
CA TYR A 92 -8.39 0.56 -1.56
C TYR A 92 -7.95 -0.90 -1.39
N GLY A 93 -6.86 -1.17 -0.66
CA GLY A 93 -6.51 -2.57 -0.36
C GLY A 93 -7.56 -3.27 0.51
N LEU A 94 -8.19 -2.55 1.44
CA LEU A 94 -9.34 -3.02 2.22
C LEU A 94 -10.55 -3.33 1.37
N LEU A 95 -10.87 -2.45 0.42
CA LEU A 95 -11.93 -2.69 -0.53
C LEU A 95 -11.70 -3.98 -1.32
N ILE A 96 -10.49 -4.18 -1.87
CA ILE A 96 -10.17 -5.38 -2.65
C ILE A 96 -10.21 -6.64 -1.80
N ALA A 97 -9.68 -6.61 -0.58
CA ALA A 97 -9.74 -7.73 0.33
C ALA A 97 -11.18 -8.11 0.69
N PHE A 98 -12.05 -7.12 0.93
CA PHE A 98 -13.47 -7.35 1.15
C PHE A 98 -14.15 -7.94 -0.09
N MET A 99 -13.85 -7.43 -1.29
CA MET A 99 -14.40 -7.98 -2.54
C MET A 99 -14.00 -9.45 -2.72
N LEU A 100 -12.77 -9.81 -2.39
CA LEU A 100 -12.31 -11.20 -2.42
C LEU A 100 -13.01 -12.04 -1.35
N TRP A 101 -13.13 -11.53 -0.13
CA TRP A 101 -13.80 -12.22 0.97
C TRP A 101 -15.27 -12.54 0.66
N THR A 102 -15.98 -11.65 -0.04
CA THR A 102 -17.38 -11.87 -0.42
C THR A 102 -17.57 -13.00 -1.45
N LYS A 103 -16.49 -13.48 -2.07
CA LYS A 103 -16.50 -14.58 -3.05
C LYS A 103 -16.09 -15.93 -2.45
N ILE A 104 -15.75 -15.98 -1.17
CA ILE A 104 -15.51 -17.21 -0.40
C ILE A 104 -16.84 -17.78 0.08
#